data_AF-A0A229SLU4-F1
#
_entry.id   AF-A0A229SLU4-F1
#
_cell.length_a   1.000
_cell.length_b   1.000
_cell.length_c   1.000
_cell.angle_alpha   90.00
_cell.angle_beta   90.00
_cell.angle_gamma   90.00
#
_symmetry.space_group_name_H-M   'P 1'
#
loop_
_entity.id
_entity.type
_entity.pdbx_description
1 polymer ?
#
loop_
_entity_poly.entity_id
_entity_poly.type
_entity_poly.pdbx_seq_one_letter_code
_entity_poly.pdbx_strand_id
1 'polypeptide(L)'
;AGPRVDTGKIRRHLSETLPAYMVPSAIMALPGLPLTPNGKVDQRALPRPDVGGTTGRDARSPREERLCAMFADVLGVERVGVEDNFFHLGGHSLLAIRLAGRIRAELGVQVSAATLFDAPTVAAVAEQIDSAETSHAVVTRRPRPEPLPLSFAQQRLWFLSRLEPASPAYNIPVVLRLSGRPGETALEAALADVVERHEVLRTVYPEVNGTPRQALVDDARPNLVVTHLAAHAVDAEVVRAARRPFDIAVETPLRAHLFTTDAERHVLLLVLHHIAGDGWSLRPLIDDLATAYAARRDHRAPQWTPLPMDYADYTLWQRDRLTEDVVRQQTDHWRAKLAGLPDRIDLPVDRPYPPTATTDGDAVRLVLDASLHRDLVRLGNQ
;
A
#
# COMPACT_ATOMS: atom_id res chain seq x y z
N ALA A 1 37.70 -18.63 -35.11
CA ALA A 1 37.04 -18.40 -33.80
C ALA A 1 36.86 -16.90 -33.64
N GLY A 2 35.60 -16.41 -33.64
CA GLY A 2 35.32 -14.99 -33.46
C GLY A 2 35.66 -14.52 -32.03
N PRO A 3 35.86 -13.21 -31.81
CA PRO A 3 36.20 -12.69 -30.49
C PRO A 3 35.11 -13.07 -29.48
N ARG A 4 35.52 -13.65 -28.34
CA ARG A 4 34.62 -13.93 -27.20
C ARG A 4 34.10 -12.60 -26.67
N VAL A 5 32.85 -12.29 -26.97
CA VAL A 5 32.14 -11.16 -26.37
C VAL A 5 31.84 -11.52 -24.92
N ASP A 6 32.30 -10.68 -23.99
CA ASP A 6 32.02 -10.82 -22.56
C ASP A 6 30.60 -10.31 -22.27
N THR A 7 29.63 -11.22 -22.29
CA THR A 7 28.21 -10.94 -22.04
C THR A 7 27.95 -10.44 -20.62
N GLY A 8 28.82 -10.76 -19.65
CA GLY A 8 28.74 -10.28 -18.28
C GLY A 8 29.09 -8.79 -18.17
N LYS A 9 30.11 -8.32 -18.91
CA LYS A 9 30.41 -6.88 -19.00
C LYS A 9 29.29 -6.10 -19.69
N ILE A 10 28.69 -6.64 -20.74
CA ILE A 10 27.56 -5.99 -21.42
C ILE A 10 26.36 -5.90 -20.48
N ARG A 11 26.02 -7.00 -19.79
CA ARG A 11 24.91 -7.00 -18.83
C ARG A 11 25.11 -5.96 -17.73
N ARG A 12 26.32 -5.87 -17.18
CA ARG A 12 26.68 -4.87 -16.15
C ARG A 12 26.52 -3.45 -16.67
N HIS A 13 27.04 -3.17 -17.86
CA HIS A 13 26.89 -1.86 -18.48
C HIS A 13 25.41 -1.52 -18.77
N LEU A 14 24.61 -2.50 -19.19
CA LEU A 14 23.18 -2.35 -19.39
C LEU A 14 22.44 -2.12 -18.06
N SER A 15 22.79 -2.81 -16.98
CA SER A 15 22.20 -2.57 -15.66
C SER A 15 22.59 -1.20 -15.09
N GLU A 16 23.76 -0.67 -15.45
CA GLU A 16 24.19 0.68 -15.09
C GLU A 16 23.45 1.76 -15.90
N THR A 17 22.82 1.42 -17.03
CA THR A 17 22.23 2.39 -17.99
C THR A 17 20.74 2.23 -18.23
N LEU A 18 20.14 1.09 -17.87
CA LEU A 18 18.73 0.76 -18.09
C LEU A 18 18.04 0.31 -16.79
N PRO A 19 16.73 0.59 -16.62
CA PRO A 19 15.93 -0.03 -15.56
C PRO A 19 15.95 -1.57 -15.66
N ALA A 20 15.83 -2.26 -14.52
CA ALA A 20 15.96 -3.71 -14.42
C ALA A 20 15.09 -4.50 -15.43
N TYR A 21 13.83 -4.08 -15.64
CA TYR A 21 12.90 -4.72 -16.58
C TYR A 21 13.28 -4.54 -18.07
N MET A 22 14.21 -3.64 -18.39
CA MET A 22 14.74 -3.40 -19.74
C MET A 22 16.07 -4.10 -19.99
N VAL A 23 16.70 -4.68 -18.95
CA VAL A 23 17.95 -5.45 -19.10
C VAL A 23 17.59 -6.85 -19.63
N PRO A 24 18.11 -7.27 -20.79
CA PRO A 24 17.78 -8.58 -21.36
C PRO A 24 18.20 -9.73 -20.45
N SER A 25 17.28 -10.67 -20.20
CA SER A 25 17.51 -11.87 -19.38
C SER A 25 18.58 -12.80 -19.99
N ALA A 26 18.78 -12.76 -21.29
CA ALA A 26 19.85 -13.45 -22.01
C ALA A 26 20.51 -12.52 -23.05
N ILE A 27 21.84 -12.59 -23.14
CA ILE A 27 22.63 -11.86 -24.14
C ILE A 27 23.47 -12.89 -24.87
N MET A 28 23.34 -12.95 -26.20
CA MET A 28 24.05 -13.92 -27.04
C MET A 28 24.85 -13.22 -28.12
N ALA A 29 26.10 -13.65 -28.30
CA ALA A 29 26.88 -13.26 -29.46
C ALA A 29 26.50 -14.15 -30.65
N LEU A 30 26.14 -13.52 -31.76
CA LEU A 30 25.90 -14.19 -33.04
C LEU A 30 26.98 -13.77 -34.04
N PRO A 31 27.46 -14.67 -34.91
CA PRO A 31 28.40 -14.30 -35.97
C PRO A 31 27.77 -13.35 -37.02
N GLY A 32 26.43 -13.31 -37.11
CA GLY A 32 25.67 -12.39 -37.95
C GLY A 32 24.17 -12.56 -37.70
N LEU A 33 23.38 -11.53 -38.02
CA LEU A 33 21.92 -11.59 -37.92
C LEU A 33 21.36 -12.36 -39.13
N PRO A 34 20.50 -13.39 -38.93
CA PRO A 34 19.84 -14.04 -40.04
C PRO A 34 18.87 -13.04 -40.70
N LEU A 35 18.89 -12.99 -42.03
CA LEU A 35 18.05 -12.09 -42.81
C LEU A 35 17.07 -12.90 -43.66
N THR A 36 15.85 -12.37 -43.77
CA THR A 36 14.86 -12.78 -44.77
C THR A 36 15.33 -12.40 -46.18
N PRO A 37 14.75 -12.97 -47.24
CA PRO A 37 15.06 -12.58 -48.63
C PRO A 37 14.88 -11.08 -48.93
N ASN A 38 14.07 -10.38 -48.12
CA ASN A 38 13.81 -8.94 -48.24
C ASN A 38 14.77 -8.07 -47.39
N GLY A 39 15.83 -8.66 -46.81
CA GLY A 39 16.85 -7.94 -46.04
C GLY A 39 16.45 -7.56 -44.61
N LYS A 40 15.27 -7.98 -44.12
CA LYS A 40 14.86 -7.80 -42.71
C LYS A 40 15.37 -8.95 -41.84
N VAL A 41 15.60 -8.72 -40.55
CA VAL A 41 15.99 -9.77 -39.59
C VAL A 41 14.91 -10.85 -39.53
N ASP A 42 15.31 -12.11 -39.72
CA ASP A 42 14.44 -13.27 -39.56
C ASP A 42 14.43 -13.73 -38.10
N GLN A 43 13.41 -13.29 -37.36
CA GLN A 43 13.26 -13.62 -35.94
C GLN A 43 13.07 -15.13 -35.68
N ARG A 44 12.55 -15.90 -36.66
CA ARG A 44 12.31 -17.34 -36.49
C ARG A 44 13.58 -18.17 -36.63
N ALA A 45 14.56 -17.62 -37.35
CA ALA A 45 15.87 -18.24 -37.54
C ALA A 45 16.88 -17.89 -36.42
N LEU A 46 16.49 -17.03 -35.46
CA LEU A 46 17.34 -16.74 -34.30
C LEU A 46 17.47 -17.98 -33.41
N PRO A 47 18.68 -18.30 -32.91
CA PRO A 47 18.85 -19.40 -31.97
C PRO A 47 18.09 -19.13 -30.68
N ARG A 48 17.57 -20.19 -30.05
CA ARG A 48 16.91 -20.06 -28.75
C ARG A 48 17.94 -19.65 -27.69
N PRO A 49 17.66 -18.60 -26.88
CA PRO A 49 18.54 -18.21 -25.79
C PRO A 49 18.68 -19.31 -24.75
N ASP A 50 19.93 -19.67 -24.47
CA ASP A 50 20.25 -20.48 -23.29
C ASP A 50 20.21 -19.54 -22.08
N VAL A 51 19.12 -19.60 -21.32
CA VAL A 51 18.95 -18.90 -20.04
C VAL A 51 19.78 -19.62 -18.96
N GLY A 52 21.09 -19.66 -19.18
CA GLY A 52 22.07 -20.23 -18.27
C GLY A 52 22.44 -19.23 -17.17
N GLY A 53 21.92 -19.46 -15.96
CA GLY A 53 22.55 -19.14 -14.68
C GLY A 53 22.55 -17.67 -14.26
N THR A 54 21.76 -17.39 -13.22
CA THR A 54 22.01 -16.33 -12.23
C THR A 54 23.51 -16.31 -11.89
N THR A 55 24.15 -15.15 -11.96
CA THR A 55 25.53 -14.97 -11.50
C THR A 55 25.55 -15.03 -9.97
N GLY A 56 25.51 -16.23 -9.42
CA GLY A 56 25.45 -16.44 -7.99
C GLY A 56 25.64 -17.92 -7.67
N ARG A 57 26.20 -18.19 -6.50
CA ARG A 57 26.31 -19.56 -5.98
C ARG A 57 24.92 -20.20 -5.85
N ASP A 58 24.88 -21.53 -5.98
CA ASP A 58 23.67 -22.29 -5.65
C ASP A 58 23.35 -22.21 -4.16
N ALA A 59 22.06 -22.44 -3.85
CA ALA A 59 21.59 -22.58 -2.49
C ALA A 59 22.31 -23.76 -1.81
N ARG A 60 22.84 -23.52 -0.62
CA ARG A 60 23.58 -24.49 0.20
C ARG A 60 22.72 -25.09 1.30
N SER A 61 21.48 -24.61 1.46
CA SER A 61 20.55 -25.12 2.45
C SER A 61 19.11 -25.08 1.95
N PRO A 62 18.22 -25.96 2.46
CA PRO A 62 16.78 -25.89 2.21
C PRO A 62 16.16 -24.53 2.59
N ARG A 63 16.80 -23.79 3.50
CA ARG A 63 16.36 -22.45 3.87
C ARG A 63 16.65 -21.44 2.76
N GLU A 64 17.86 -21.45 2.20
CA GLU A 64 18.21 -20.60 1.06
C GLU A 64 17.32 -20.90 -0.15
N GLU A 65 16.99 -22.17 -0.41
CA GLU A 65 16.04 -22.55 -1.47
C GLU A 65 14.65 -21.93 -1.24
N ARG A 66 14.13 -22.05 -0.02
CA ARG A 66 12.82 -21.48 0.35
C ARG A 66 12.83 -19.95 0.26
N LEU A 67 13.90 -19.30 0.70
CA LEU A 67 14.05 -17.85 0.58
C LEU A 67 14.16 -17.40 -0.88
N CYS A 68 14.90 -18.11 -1.74
CA CYS A 68 14.96 -17.83 -3.17
C CYS A 68 13.57 -17.89 -3.82
N ALA A 69 12.76 -18.90 -3.46
CA ALA A 69 11.38 -19.01 -3.93
C ALA A 69 10.50 -17.84 -3.45
N MET A 70 10.62 -17.46 -2.17
CA MET A 70 9.88 -16.31 -1.63
C MET A 70 10.27 -14.98 -2.31
N PHE A 71 11.56 -14.76 -2.58
CA PHE A 71 12.03 -13.59 -3.30
C PHE A 71 11.48 -13.58 -4.73
N ALA A 72 11.59 -14.71 -5.45
CA ALA A 72 11.13 -14.86 -6.82
C ALA A 72 9.63 -14.52 -6.96
N ASP A 73 8.81 -15.09 -6.09
CA ASP A 73 7.37 -14.86 -6.09
C ASP A 73 7.00 -13.40 -5.75
N VAL A 74 7.69 -12.78 -4.78
CA VAL A 74 7.40 -11.38 -4.38
C VAL A 74 7.82 -10.40 -5.47
N LEU A 75 8.94 -10.68 -6.14
CA LEU A 75 9.46 -9.86 -7.24
C LEU A 75 8.75 -10.16 -8.58
N GLY A 76 8.02 -11.28 -8.68
CA GLY A 76 7.38 -11.72 -9.91
C GLY A 76 8.37 -12.19 -10.98
N VAL A 77 9.50 -12.75 -10.57
CA VAL A 77 10.57 -13.26 -11.47
C VAL A 77 10.64 -14.78 -11.41
N GLU A 78 11.16 -15.42 -12.47
CA GLU A 78 11.17 -16.88 -12.59
C GLU A 78 12.12 -17.54 -11.58
N ARG A 79 13.30 -16.94 -11.34
CA ARG A 79 14.31 -17.43 -10.39
C ARG A 79 15.07 -16.26 -9.78
N VAL A 80 15.50 -16.45 -8.53
CA VAL A 80 16.40 -15.55 -7.79
C VAL A 80 17.56 -16.40 -7.27
N GLY A 81 18.78 -15.96 -7.55
CA GLY A 81 20.01 -16.55 -7.03
C GLY A 81 20.33 -16.06 -5.61
N VAL A 82 21.20 -16.78 -4.91
CA VAL A 82 21.40 -16.56 -3.47
C VAL A 82 22.08 -15.21 -3.16
N GLU A 83 22.88 -14.70 -4.10
CA GLU A 83 23.59 -13.42 -4.01
C GLU A 83 22.88 -12.30 -4.79
N ASP A 84 21.72 -12.57 -5.36
CA ASP A 84 20.99 -11.55 -6.10
C ASP A 84 20.43 -10.51 -5.13
N ASN A 85 20.71 -9.24 -5.42
CA ASN A 85 20.22 -8.12 -4.63
C ASN A 85 18.74 -7.86 -4.93
N PHE A 86 17.91 -7.88 -3.88
CA PHE A 86 16.47 -7.67 -3.92
C PHE A 86 16.06 -6.39 -4.68
N PHE A 87 16.75 -5.27 -4.44
CA PHE A 87 16.43 -3.98 -5.06
C PHE A 87 16.88 -3.90 -6.52
N HIS A 88 18.00 -4.55 -6.86
CA HIS A 88 18.45 -4.65 -8.26
C HIS A 88 17.47 -5.47 -9.12
N LEU A 89 16.75 -6.41 -8.51
CA LEU A 89 15.70 -7.18 -9.16
C LEU A 89 14.34 -6.46 -9.23
N GLY A 90 14.30 -5.15 -8.92
CA GLY A 90 13.06 -4.36 -8.95
C GLY A 90 12.28 -4.34 -7.63
N GLY A 91 12.88 -4.86 -6.56
CA GLY A 91 12.36 -4.73 -5.20
C GLY A 91 12.26 -3.27 -4.76
N HIS A 92 11.23 -2.95 -4.00
CA HIS A 92 11.05 -1.65 -3.36
C HIS A 92 10.44 -1.82 -1.97
N SER A 93 10.30 -0.76 -1.18
CA SER A 93 9.94 -0.85 0.26
C SER A 93 8.66 -1.64 0.53
N LEU A 94 7.65 -1.54 -0.34
CA LEU A 94 6.41 -2.34 -0.22
C LEU A 94 6.65 -3.83 -0.47
N LEU A 95 7.44 -4.18 -1.49
CA LEU A 95 7.81 -5.57 -1.73
C LEU A 95 8.70 -6.10 -0.60
N ALA A 96 9.59 -5.28 -0.03
CA ALA A 96 10.39 -5.65 1.13
C ALA A 96 9.51 -5.96 2.35
N ILE A 97 8.49 -5.14 2.64
CA ILE A 97 7.52 -5.40 3.72
C ILE A 97 6.72 -6.68 3.44
N ARG A 98 6.30 -6.93 2.20
CA ARG A 98 5.61 -8.17 1.81
C ARG A 98 6.51 -9.39 1.99
N LEU A 99 7.76 -9.31 1.57
CA LEU A 99 8.76 -10.36 1.71
C LEU A 99 9.02 -10.68 3.19
N ALA A 100 9.25 -9.66 4.02
CA ALA A 100 9.39 -9.81 5.47
C ALA A 100 8.16 -10.48 6.10
N GLY A 101 6.95 -10.07 5.69
CA GLY A 101 5.69 -10.68 6.13
C GLY A 101 5.57 -12.16 5.74
N ARG A 102 6.01 -12.52 4.53
CA ARG A 102 5.99 -13.89 4.02
C ARG A 102 7.02 -14.79 4.70
N ILE A 103 8.26 -14.31 4.86
CA ILE A 103 9.33 -15.00 5.61
C ILE A 103 8.83 -15.34 7.01
N ARG A 104 8.18 -14.37 7.68
CA ARG A 104 7.55 -14.60 8.98
C ARG A 104 6.47 -15.68 8.95
N ALA A 105 5.57 -15.63 7.96
CA ALA A 105 4.46 -16.57 7.87
C ALA A 105 4.92 -18.01 7.59
N GLU A 106 5.95 -18.19 6.76
CA GLU A 106 6.38 -19.52 6.29
C GLU A 106 7.55 -20.13 7.10
N LEU A 107 8.43 -19.29 7.66
CA LEU A 107 9.62 -19.73 8.40
C LEU A 107 9.53 -19.44 9.90
N GLY A 108 8.57 -18.63 10.36
CA GLY A 108 8.42 -18.27 11.77
C GLY A 108 9.47 -17.28 12.29
N VAL A 109 10.27 -16.69 11.41
CA VAL A 109 11.39 -15.81 11.75
C VAL A 109 11.09 -14.36 11.36
N GLN A 110 11.48 -13.41 12.21
CA GLN A 110 11.30 -11.99 11.93
C GLN A 110 12.51 -11.45 11.17
N VAL A 111 12.23 -10.84 10.02
CA VAL A 111 13.20 -10.03 9.29
C VAL A 111 12.59 -8.64 9.20
N SER A 112 13.28 -7.63 9.72
CA SER A 112 12.78 -6.26 9.62
C SER A 112 12.96 -5.74 8.19
N ALA A 113 12.13 -4.78 7.76
CA ALA A 113 12.35 -4.13 6.48
C ALA A 113 13.74 -3.49 6.42
N ALA A 114 14.23 -2.89 7.52
CA ALA A 114 15.58 -2.35 7.62
C ALA A 114 16.65 -3.42 7.40
N THR A 115 16.46 -4.64 7.94
CA THR A 115 17.35 -5.78 7.69
C THR A 115 17.42 -6.12 6.20
N LEU A 116 16.31 -6.03 5.45
CA LEU A 116 16.34 -6.21 3.99
C LEU A 116 17.05 -5.08 3.26
N PHE A 117 17.11 -3.87 3.81
CA PHE A 117 17.93 -2.77 3.26
C PHE A 117 19.42 -2.96 3.56
N ASP A 118 19.77 -3.37 4.78
CA ASP A 118 21.16 -3.58 5.21
C ASP A 118 21.77 -4.85 4.61
N ALA A 119 20.95 -5.88 4.39
CA ALA A 119 21.32 -7.21 3.92
C ALA A 119 20.39 -7.66 2.76
N PRO A 120 20.52 -7.08 1.56
CA PRO A 120 19.52 -7.22 0.48
C PRO A 120 19.62 -8.52 -0.34
N THR A 121 20.43 -9.50 0.07
CA THR A 121 20.58 -10.78 -0.65
C THR A 121 19.98 -11.94 0.15
N VAL A 122 19.62 -13.03 -0.54
CA VAL A 122 19.11 -14.24 0.14
C VAL A 122 20.15 -14.80 1.11
N ALA A 123 21.44 -14.80 0.75
CA ALA A 123 22.55 -15.20 1.63
C ALA A 123 22.52 -14.42 2.95
N ALA A 124 22.50 -13.09 2.85
CA ALA A 124 22.61 -12.22 4.00
C ALA A 124 21.35 -12.31 4.88
N VAL A 125 20.16 -12.45 4.27
CA VAL A 125 18.92 -12.71 5.01
C VAL A 125 18.96 -14.07 5.72
N ALA A 126 19.48 -15.11 5.09
CA ALA A 126 19.61 -16.43 5.70
C ALA A 126 20.53 -16.41 6.93
N GLU A 127 21.66 -15.71 6.85
CA GLU A 127 22.59 -15.53 7.99
C GLU A 127 21.94 -14.76 9.15
N GLN A 128 21.17 -13.71 8.86
CA GLN A 128 20.46 -12.94 9.88
C GLN A 128 19.37 -13.78 10.57
N ILE A 129 18.67 -14.62 9.80
CA ILE A 129 17.67 -15.55 10.32
C ILE A 129 18.29 -16.58 11.28
N ASP A 130 19.52 -17.04 11.02
CA ASP A 130 20.22 -17.98 11.90
C ASP A 130 20.64 -17.37 13.24
N SER A 131 20.75 -16.04 13.30
CA SER A 131 21.09 -15.29 14.51
C SER A 131 19.88 -14.76 15.29
N ALA A 132 18.68 -14.83 14.72
CA ALA A 132 17.48 -14.22 15.28
C ALA A 132 16.74 -15.17 16.23
N GLU A 133 16.47 -14.72 17.46
CA GLU A 133 15.56 -15.41 18.38
C GLU A 133 14.15 -15.55 17.76
N THR A 134 13.55 -16.72 18.00
CA THR A 134 12.27 -17.17 17.45
C THR A 134 11.08 -16.23 17.74
N SER A 135 10.31 -15.98 16.67
CA SER A 135 8.90 -15.57 16.57
C SER A 135 8.33 -14.54 17.55
N HIS A 136 7.93 -13.39 17.01
CA HIS A 136 6.78 -12.65 17.55
C HIS A 136 5.46 -13.19 16.99
N ALA A 137 4.44 -13.24 17.84
CA ALA A 137 3.10 -13.75 17.53
C ALA A 137 2.46 -13.03 16.32
N VAL A 138 1.92 -13.83 15.41
CA VAL A 138 1.07 -13.39 14.30
C VAL A 138 -0.21 -12.75 14.87
N VAL A 139 -0.69 -11.65 14.26
CA VAL A 139 -1.99 -11.07 14.63
C VAL A 139 -3.08 -12.06 14.23
N THR A 140 -3.88 -12.49 15.20
CA THR A 140 -5.01 -13.41 15.00
C THR A 140 -6.28 -12.80 15.56
N ARG A 141 -7.44 -13.27 15.10
CA ARG A 141 -8.73 -12.93 15.73
C ARG A 141 -8.73 -13.20 17.24
N ARG A 142 -9.25 -12.25 18.01
CA ARG A 142 -9.38 -12.29 19.47
C ARG A 142 -10.74 -11.78 19.93
N PRO A 143 -11.24 -12.23 21.09
CA PRO A 143 -12.42 -11.62 21.72
C PRO A 143 -12.23 -10.10 21.90
N ARG A 144 -13.29 -9.32 21.66
CA ARG A 144 -13.29 -7.86 21.86
C ARG A 144 -13.48 -7.56 23.35
N PRO A 145 -12.49 -7.02 24.07
CA PRO A 145 -12.69 -6.59 25.45
C PRO A 145 -13.57 -5.33 25.48
N GLU A 146 -14.22 -5.09 26.61
CA GLU A 146 -14.95 -3.86 26.89
C GLU A 146 -14.28 -3.16 28.09
N PRO A 147 -13.68 -1.96 27.91
CA PRO A 147 -13.61 -1.19 26.68
C PRO A 147 -12.58 -1.71 25.67
N LEU A 148 -12.89 -1.58 24.37
CA LEU A 148 -11.94 -1.84 23.28
C LEU A 148 -11.06 -0.58 23.07
N PRO A 149 -9.73 -0.62 23.33
CA PRO A 149 -8.88 0.56 23.19
C PRO A 149 -8.72 0.98 21.73
N LEU A 150 -8.27 2.21 21.49
CA LEU A 150 -7.79 2.68 20.18
C LEU A 150 -6.35 2.19 19.94
N SER A 151 -5.95 2.04 18.68
CA SER A 151 -4.52 2.00 18.31
C SER A 151 -3.86 3.36 18.55
N PHE A 152 -2.54 3.44 18.62
CA PHE A 152 -1.84 4.72 18.79
C PHE A 152 -2.09 5.68 17.62
N ALA A 153 -2.23 5.18 16.39
CA ALA A 153 -2.59 5.98 15.22
C ALA A 153 -4.01 6.56 15.34
N GLN A 154 -4.98 5.74 15.77
CA GLN A 154 -6.33 6.21 16.03
C GLN A 154 -6.37 7.22 17.19
N GLN A 155 -5.58 7.04 18.25
CA GLN A 155 -5.53 7.99 19.37
C GLN A 155 -5.10 9.39 18.93
N ARG A 156 -4.07 9.49 18.06
CA ARG A 156 -3.66 10.77 17.48
C ARG A 156 -4.82 11.44 16.73
N LEU A 157 -5.50 10.69 15.87
CA LEU A 157 -6.60 11.23 15.06
C LEU A 157 -7.81 11.61 15.92
N TRP A 158 -8.13 10.83 16.95
CA TRP A 158 -9.16 11.18 17.93
C TRP A 158 -8.81 12.46 18.71
N PHE A 159 -7.55 12.61 19.14
CA PHE A 159 -7.11 13.85 19.78
C PHE A 159 -7.28 15.06 18.86
N LEU A 160 -6.87 14.93 17.60
CA LEU A 160 -7.00 15.99 16.60
C LEU A 160 -8.46 16.34 16.30
N SER A 161 -9.36 15.34 16.22
CA SER A 161 -10.79 15.63 16.03
C SER A 161 -11.43 16.31 17.23
N ARG A 162 -10.87 16.17 18.44
CA ARG A 162 -11.32 16.93 19.63
C ARG A 162 -10.77 18.35 19.63
N LEU A 163 -9.54 18.55 19.16
CA LEU A 163 -8.91 19.86 19.05
C LEU A 163 -9.56 20.70 17.93
N GLU A 164 -9.94 20.06 16.82
CA GLU A 164 -10.51 20.73 15.63
C GLU A 164 -11.78 20.02 15.11
N PRO A 165 -12.92 20.04 15.82
CA PRO A 165 -14.10 19.25 15.47
C PRO A 165 -14.74 19.57 14.12
N ALA A 166 -14.52 20.79 13.62
CA ALA A 166 -15.05 21.24 12.33
C ALA A 166 -14.07 21.04 11.16
N SER A 167 -12.93 20.39 11.39
CA SER A 167 -11.87 20.24 10.38
C SER A 167 -12.15 19.04 9.46
N PRO A 168 -12.14 19.23 8.12
CA PRO A 168 -12.19 18.12 7.17
C PRO A 168 -10.80 17.61 6.78
N ALA A 169 -9.73 18.04 7.45
CA ALA A 169 -8.34 17.77 7.04
C ALA A 169 -7.98 16.27 6.97
N TYR A 170 -8.74 15.42 7.66
CA TYR A 170 -8.55 13.97 7.69
C TYR A 170 -9.64 13.20 6.94
N ASN A 171 -10.38 13.87 6.06
CA ASN A 171 -11.24 13.20 5.10
C ASN A 171 -10.42 12.69 3.93
N ILE A 172 -10.72 11.47 3.49
CA ILE A 172 -10.14 10.80 2.32
C ILE A 172 -11.25 10.63 1.28
N PRO A 173 -11.46 11.60 0.37
CA PRO A 173 -12.44 11.47 -0.69
C PRO A 173 -11.92 10.59 -1.84
N VAL A 174 -12.72 9.62 -2.24
CA VAL A 174 -12.53 8.78 -3.43
C VAL A 174 -13.64 9.08 -4.42
N VAL A 175 -13.27 9.58 -5.60
CA VAL A 175 -14.21 9.98 -6.64
C VAL A 175 -14.12 9.01 -7.81
N LEU A 176 -15.24 8.35 -8.12
CA LEU A 176 -15.37 7.40 -9.22
C LEU A 176 -16.38 7.94 -10.24
N ARG A 177 -15.97 8.07 -11.50
CA ARG A 177 -16.88 8.39 -12.60
C ARG A 177 -17.45 7.08 -13.15
N LEU A 178 -18.77 6.95 -13.13
CA LEU A 178 -19.49 5.77 -13.59
C LEU A 178 -20.22 6.09 -14.90
N SER A 179 -20.15 5.15 -15.84
CA SER A 179 -20.88 5.20 -17.10
C SER A 179 -21.91 4.07 -17.16
N GLY A 180 -23.09 4.34 -17.69
CA GLY A 180 -24.22 3.41 -17.67
C GLY A 180 -25.06 3.54 -16.41
N ARG A 181 -26.05 2.64 -16.27
CA ARG A 181 -26.99 2.63 -15.13
C ARG A 181 -26.41 1.83 -13.94
N PRO A 182 -25.99 2.48 -12.85
CA PRO A 182 -25.39 1.78 -11.71
C PRO A 182 -26.39 0.86 -11.01
N GLY A 183 -27.67 1.24 -10.94
CA GLY A 183 -28.64 0.50 -10.14
C GLY A 183 -28.37 0.78 -8.66
N GLU A 184 -29.02 1.82 -8.15
CA GLU A 184 -28.82 2.39 -6.81
C GLU A 184 -28.97 1.34 -5.71
N THR A 185 -29.98 0.47 -5.80
CA THR A 185 -30.20 -0.63 -4.85
C THR A 185 -29.03 -1.63 -4.81
N ALA A 186 -28.44 -1.95 -5.96
CA ALA A 186 -27.30 -2.87 -5.99
C ALA A 186 -26.05 -2.22 -5.40
N LEU A 187 -25.86 -0.92 -5.65
CA LEU A 187 -24.74 -0.15 -5.10
C LEU A 187 -24.87 0.04 -3.59
N GLU A 188 -26.06 0.37 -3.09
CA GLU A 188 -26.34 0.50 -1.66
C GLU A 188 -26.13 -0.83 -0.93
N ALA A 189 -26.64 -1.94 -1.48
CA ALA A 189 -26.41 -3.27 -0.93
C ALA A 189 -24.93 -3.66 -0.92
N ALA A 190 -24.19 -3.31 -1.98
CA ALA A 190 -22.75 -3.58 -2.06
C ALA A 190 -21.95 -2.78 -1.02
N LEU A 191 -22.31 -1.51 -0.78
CA LEU A 191 -21.71 -0.72 0.28
C LEU A 191 -21.99 -1.31 1.66
N ALA A 192 -23.22 -1.80 1.90
CA ALA A 192 -23.56 -2.49 3.13
C ALA A 192 -22.72 -3.76 3.34
N ASP A 193 -22.51 -4.57 2.30
CA ASP A 193 -21.67 -5.76 2.37
C ASP A 193 -20.22 -5.43 2.77
N VAL A 194 -19.66 -4.36 2.20
CA VAL A 194 -18.29 -3.90 2.51
C VAL A 194 -18.19 -3.37 3.95
N VAL A 195 -19.19 -2.63 4.42
CA VAL A 195 -19.23 -2.14 5.81
C VAL A 195 -19.39 -3.30 6.81
N GLU A 196 -20.15 -4.33 6.45
CA GLU A 196 -20.29 -5.54 7.28
C GLU A 196 -18.98 -6.34 7.34
N ARG A 197 -18.27 -6.46 6.20
CA ARG A 197 -16.99 -7.19 6.11
C ARG A 197 -15.88 -6.57 6.94
N HIS A 198 -15.79 -5.24 6.99
CA HIS A 198 -14.68 -4.52 7.61
C HIS A 198 -15.15 -3.82 8.88
N GLU A 199 -14.87 -4.39 10.06
CA GLU A 199 -15.35 -3.84 11.36
C GLU A 199 -15.03 -2.35 11.54
N VAL A 200 -13.89 -1.89 11.02
CA VAL A 200 -13.44 -0.50 11.12
C VAL A 200 -14.39 0.49 10.44
N LEU A 201 -15.11 0.08 9.39
CA LEU A 201 -16.06 0.93 8.66
C LEU A 201 -17.39 1.11 9.41
N ARG A 202 -17.63 0.28 10.44
CA ARG A 202 -18.79 0.35 11.34
C ARG A 202 -18.38 0.65 12.78
N THR A 203 -17.22 1.25 12.99
CA THR A 203 -16.70 1.61 14.31
C THR A 203 -16.81 3.12 14.54
N VAL A 204 -17.35 3.51 15.70
CA VAL A 204 -17.33 4.88 16.22
C VAL A 204 -16.38 4.98 17.42
N TYR A 205 -16.00 6.20 17.81
CA TYR A 205 -14.92 6.48 18.76
C TYR A 205 -15.37 7.39 19.92
N PRO A 206 -16.34 6.96 20.75
CA PRO A 206 -16.83 7.76 21.85
C PRO A 206 -15.80 7.87 22.98
N GLU A 207 -15.98 8.89 23.81
CA GLU A 207 -15.25 9.08 25.06
C GLU A 207 -16.10 8.59 26.22
N VAL A 208 -15.52 7.77 27.11
CA VAL A 208 -16.15 7.37 28.37
C VAL A 208 -15.17 7.63 29.50
N ASN A 209 -15.56 8.46 30.47
CA ASN A 209 -14.73 8.85 31.62
C ASN A 209 -13.33 9.38 31.20
N GLY A 210 -13.28 10.25 30.18
CA GLY A 210 -12.01 10.82 29.70
C GLY A 210 -11.16 9.88 28.84
N THR A 211 -11.63 8.66 28.57
CA THR A 211 -10.87 7.66 27.80
C THR A 211 -11.60 7.32 26.49
N PRO A 212 -10.94 7.45 25.32
CA PRO A 212 -11.54 7.03 24.06
C PRO A 212 -11.55 5.51 23.94
N ARG A 213 -12.60 5.00 23.32
CA ARG A 213 -12.75 3.57 22.99
C ARG A 213 -13.26 3.39 21.57
N GLN A 214 -13.02 2.23 21.00
CA GLN A 214 -13.70 1.78 19.79
C GLN A 214 -15.05 1.18 20.19
N ALA A 215 -16.13 1.57 19.50
CA ALA A 215 -17.44 0.97 19.68
C ALA A 215 -17.99 0.55 18.31
N LEU A 216 -18.26 -0.74 18.16
CA LEU A 216 -18.85 -1.27 16.93
C LEU A 216 -20.34 -0.96 16.90
N VAL A 217 -20.83 -0.57 15.72
CA VAL A 217 -22.24 -0.35 15.43
C VAL A 217 -22.73 -1.56 14.63
N ASP A 218 -23.65 -2.34 15.20
CA ASP A 218 -24.09 -3.62 14.60
C ASP A 218 -24.90 -3.40 13.31
N ASP A 219 -25.80 -2.41 13.29
CA ASP A 219 -26.63 -2.07 12.13
C ASP A 219 -26.09 -0.89 11.33
N ALA A 220 -24.77 -0.73 11.27
CA ALA A 220 -24.17 0.27 10.40
C ALA A 220 -24.52 -0.04 8.94
N ARG A 221 -25.32 0.84 8.34
CA ARG A 221 -25.59 0.83 6.90
C ARG A 221 -25.15 2.17 6.33
N PRO A 222 -24.19 2.19 5.40
CA PRO A 222 -23.78 3.44 4.77
C PRO A 222 -24.94 3.96 3.94
N ASN A 223 -25.46 5.13 4.29
CA ASN A 223 -26.53 5.78 3.54
C ASN A 223 -25.98 6.28 2.20
N LEU A 224 -26.47 5.72 1.09
CA LEU A 224 -26.15 6.20 -0.26
C LEU A 224 -27.06 7.39 -0.59
N VAL A 225 -26.53 8.60 -0.49
CA VAL A 225 -27.29 9.81 -0.84
C VAL A 225 -27.26 10.03 -2.36
N VAL A 226 -28.40 9.84 -3.01
CA VAL A 226 -28.54 10.10 -4.45
C VAL A 226 -28.98 11.54 -4.68
N THR A 227 -28.30 12.27 -5.56
CA THR A 227 -28.64 13.66 -5.88
C THR A 227 -28.56 13.90 -7.38
N HIS A 228 -29.66 14.41 -7.95
CA HIS A 228 -29.72 14.81 -9.35
C HIS A 228 -29.28 16.27 -9.51
N LEU A 229 -28.31 16.50 -10.37
CA LEU A 229 -27.69 17.81 -10.56
C LEU A 229 -27.44 18.09 -12.04
N ALA A 230 -27.41 19.36 -12.42
CA ALA A 230 -26.86 19.74 -13.71
C ALA A 230 -25.36 19.42 -13.76
N ALA A 231 -24.85 19.02 -14.93
CA ALA A 231 -23.45 18.56 -15.09
C ALA A 231 -22.41 19.58 -14.59
N HIS A 232 -22.67 20.88 -14.75
CA HIS A 232 -21.76 21.94 -14.30
C HIS A 232 -21.71 22.11 -12.77
N ALA A 233 -22.69 21.59 -12.04
CA ALA A 233 -22.77 21.72 -10.58
C ALA A 233 -22.11 20.56 -9.82
N VAL A 234 -21.79 19.46 -10.52
CA VAL A 234 -21.28 18.23 -9.87
C VAL A 234 -19.95 18.47 -9.17
N ASP A 235 -18.99 19.12 -9.81
CA ASP A 235 -17.65 19.31 -9.22
C ASP A 235 -17.71 20.13 -7.93
N ALA A 236 -18.51 21.21 -7.92
CA ALA A 236 -18.70 22.04 -6.73
C ALA A 236 -19.36 21.24 -5.59
N GLU A 237 -20.35 20.42 -5.91
CA GLU A 237 -21.05 19.61 -4.93
C GLU A 237 -20.19 18.46 -4.38
N VAL A 238 -19.37 17.83 -5.23
CA VAL A 238 -18.37 16.83 -4.81
C VAL A 238 -17.40 17.43 -3.80
N VAL A 239 -16.87 18.64 -4.08
CA VAL A 239 -15.97 19.35 -3.16
C VAL A 239 -16.68 19.67 -1.84
N ARG A 240 -17.92 20.15 -1.90
CA ARG A 240 -18.72 20.47 -0.72
C ARG A 240 -18.96 19.24 0.16
N ALA A 241 -19.39 18.13 -0.45
CA ALA A 241 -19.66 16.87 0.26
C ALA A 241 -18.37 16.25 0.83
N ALA A 242 -17.27 16.28 0.08
CA ALA A 242 -15.96 15.79 0.52
C ALA A 242 -15.41 16.57 1.72
N ARG A 243 -15.71 17.86 1.84
CA ARG A 243 -15.27 18.74 2.93
C ARG A 243 -16.20 18.77 4.14
N ARG A 244 -17.27 17.96 4.17
CA ARG A 244 -18.12 17.87 5.37
C ARG A 244 -17.34 17.18 6.50
N PRO A 245 -17.14 17.80 7.68
CA PRO A 245 -16.43 17.17 8.81
C PRO A 245 -17.17 15.92 9.31
N PHE A 246 -16.46 14.95 9.87
CA PHE A 246 -17.05 13.80 10.56
C PHE A 246 -17.13 14.05 12.06
N ASP A 247 -18.24 13.65 12.68
CA ASP A 247 -18.27 13.46 14.13
C ASP A 247 -17.97 12.00 14.46
N ILE A 248 -16.68 11.66 14.56
CA ILE A 248 -16.23 10.28 14.75
C ILE A 248 -16.71 9.64 16.06
N ALA A 249 -17.26 10.41 17.00
CA ALA A 249 -17.79 9.87 18.26
C ALA A 249 -19.14 9.14 18.05
N VAL A 250 -19.91 9.53 17.03
CA VAL A 250 -21.28 9.04 16.79
C VAL A 250 -21.53 8.62 15.34
N GLU A 251 -20.69 9.05 14.41
CA GLU A 251 -20.83 8.79 12.99
C GLU A 251 -19.82 7.76 12.51
N THR A 252 -20.29 6.78 11.75
CA THR A 252 -19.42 5.79 11.11
C THR A 252 -18.51 6.46 10.07
N PRO A 253 -17.28 5.98 9.87
CA PRO A 253 -16.24 6.71 9.17
C PRO A 253 -16.36 6.64 7.64
N LEU A 254 -17.53 6.30 7.08
CA LEU A 254 -17.76 6.18 5.65
C LEU A 254 -19.09 6.83 5.24
N ARG A 255 -19.04 7.76 4.28
CA ARG A 255 -20.20 8.33 3.59
C ARG A 255 -20.17 8.01 2.11
N ALA A 256 -21.33 7.85 1.50
CA ALA A 256 -21.46 7.61 0.07
C ALA A 256 -22.48 8.58 -0.56
N HIS A 257 -22.09 9.18 -1.68
CA HIS A 257 -22.96 10.03 -2.49
C HIS A 257 -22.92 9.57 -3.95
N LEU A 258 -24.09 9.48 -4.58
CA LEU A 258 -24.22 9.26 -6.02
C LEU A 258 -24.80 10.51 -6.66
N PHE A 259 -23.96 11.26 -7.38
CA PHE A 259 -24.40 12.41 -8.16
C PHE A 259 -24.77 11.94 -9.56
N THR A 260 -26.00 12.21 -9.97
CA THR A 260 -26.54 11.79 -11.27
C THR A 260 -26.77 13.02 -12.14
N THR A 261 -26.18 13.04 -13.34
CA THR A 261 -26.35 14.16 -14.29
C THR A 261 -27.34 13.84 -15.39
N ASP A 262 -27.32 12.60 -15.86
CA ASP A 262 -28.27 12.02 -16.81
C ASP A 262 -28.38 10.51 -16.56
N ALA A 263 -29.06 9.77 -17.43
CA ALA A 263 -29.29 8.33 -17.27
C ALA A 263 -28.03 7.46 -17.41
N GLU A 264 -26.94 8.01 -17.94
CA GLU A 264 -25.72 7.28 -18.30
C GLU A 264 -24.48 7.81 -17.56
N ARG A 265 -24.54 8.98 -16.92
CA ARG A 265 -23.39 9.64 -16.31
C ARG A 265 -23.61 9.92 -14.83
N HIS A 266 -22.80 9.26 -14.01
CA HIS A 266 -22.85 9.38 -12.56
C HIS A 266 -21.45 9.60 -11.97
N VAL A 267 -21.40 10.22 -10.80
CA VAL A 267 -20.20 10.34 -9.97
C VAL A 267 -20.50 9.76 -8.61
N LEU A 268 -19.82 8.66 -8.26
CA LEU A 268 -19.85 8.09 -6.93
C LEU A 268 -18.71 8.71 -6.12
N LEU A 269 -19.07 9.41 -5.05
CA LEU A 269 -18.15 9.92 -4.05
C LEU A 269 -18.24 9.04 -2.80
N LEU A 270 -17.13 8.43 -2.42
CA LEU A 270 -16.96 7.80 -1.11
C LEU A 270 -16.05 8.70 -0.28
N VAL A 271 -16.48 9.06 0.92
CA VAL A 271 -15.65 9.84 1.85
C VAL A 271 -15.37 8.98 3.06
N LEU A 272 -14.10 8.59 3.23
CA LEU A 272 -13.62 7.84 4.38
C LEU A 272 -12.94 8.80 5.38
N HIS A 273 -13.13 8.63 6.68
CA HIS A 273 -12.28 9.33 7.66
C HIS A 273 -10.96 8.56 7.88
N HIS A 274 -9.84 9.27 7.95
CA HIS A 274 -8.49 8.67 8.06
C HIS A 274 -8.30 7.79 9.32
N ILE A 275 -9.19 7.91 10.31
CA ILE A 275 -9.19 7.05 11.51
C ILE A 275 -9.49 5.58 11.20
N ALA A 276 -10.16 5.32 10.07
CA ALA A 276 -10.63 4.01 9.66
C ALA A 276 -9.92 3.46 8.41
N GLY A 277 -9.04 4.25 7.78
CA GLY A 277 -8.23 3.79 6.68
C GLY A 277 -7.18 4.78 6.22
N ASP A 278 -6.30 4.29 5.38
CA ASP A 278 -5.14 4.98 4.84
C ASP A 278 -5.01 4.69 3.33
N GLY A 279 -3.91 5.14 2.72
CA GLY A 279 -3.65 4.90 1.30
C GLY A 279 -3.60 3.41 0.91
N TRP A 280 -3.19 2.51 1.80
CA TRP A 280 -3.23 1.07 1.53
C TRP A 280 -4.64 0.50 1.62
N SER A 281 -5.46 1.04 2.49
CA SER A 281 -6.84 0.62 2.72
C SER A 281 -7.74 0.90 1.51
N LEU A 282 -7.38 1.89 0.67
CA LEU A 282 -8.20 2.28 -0.49
C LEU A 282 -8.33 1.17 -1.54
N ARG A 283 -7.26 0.43 -1.81
CA ARG A 283 -7.31 -0.61 -2.85
C ARG A 283 -8.22 -1.79 -2.46
N PRO A 284 -8.08 -2.40 -1.26
CA PRO A 284 -9.02 -3.41 -0.77
C PRO A 284 -10.47 -2.91 -0.70
N LEU A 285 -10.69 -1.66 -0.27
CA LEU A 285 -12.03 -1.06 -0.23
C LEU A 285 -12.69 -1.07 -1.61
N ILE A 286 -11.96 -0.63 -2.65
CA ILE A 286 -12.48 -0.59 -4.02
C ILE A 286 -12.64 -1.99 -4.62
N ASP A 287 -11.69 -2.89 -4.40
CA ASP A 287 -11.76 -4.27 -4.90
C ASP A 287 -12.95 -5.04 -4.28
N ASP A 288 -13.17 -4.89 -2.98
CA ASP A 288 -14.31 -5.51 -2.28
C ASP A 288 -15.64 -4.88 -2.71
N LEU A 289 -15.69 -3.55 -2.89
CA LEU A 289 -16.89 -2.88 -3.41
C LEU A 289 -17.24 -3.34 -4.83
N ALA A 290 -16.25 -3.46 -5.71
CA ALA A 290 -16.46 -3.97 -7.06
C ALA A 290 -16.99 -5.41 -7.06
N THR A 291 -16.43 -6.26 -6.17
CA THR A 291 -16.85 -7.66 -6.01
C THR A 291 -18.29 -7.75 -5.47
N ALA A 292 -18.61 -6.99 -4.43
CA ALA A 292 -19.97 -6.93 -3.86
C ALA A 292 -20.97 -6.39 -4.87
N TYR A 293 -20.63 -5.31 -5.57
CA TYR A 293 -21.48 -4.71 -6.58
C TYR A 293 -21.80 -5.70 -7.72
N ALA A 294 -20.79 -6.40 -8.25
CA ALA A 294 -21.01 -7.43 -9.26
C ALA A 294 -21.96 -8.54 -8.77
N ALA A 295 -21.80 -8.99 -7.51
CA ALA A 295 -22.70 -9.98 -6.93
C ALA A 295 -24.14 -9.46 -6.76
N ARG A 296 -24.30 -8.24 -6.26
CA ARG A 296 -25.62 -7.63 -6.04
C ARG A 296 -26.34 -7.29 -7.34
N ARG A 297 -25.61 -6.96 -8.41
CA ARG A 297 -26.13 -6.84 -9.77
C ARG A 297 -26.73 -8.14 -10.31
N ASP A 298 -26.20 -9.27 -9.88
CA ASP A 298 -26.71 -10.61 -10.17
C ASP A 298 -27.74 -11.12 -9.13
N HIS A 299 -28.23 -10.24 -8.23
CA HIS A 299 -29.16 -10.58 -7.15
C HIS A 299 -28.67 -11.66 -6.18
N ARG A 300 -27.35 -11.76 -5.97
CA ARG A 300 -26.72 -12.71 -5.04
C ARG A 300 -25.85 -11.98 -4.02
N ALA A 301 -25.61 -12.62 -2.88
CA ALA A 301 -24.65 -12.12 -1.90
C ALA A 301 -23.20 -12.31 -2.41
N PRO A 302 -22.26 -11.42 -2.05
CA PRO A 302 -20.85 -11.66 -2.32
C PRO A 302 -20.36 -12.92 -1.61
N GLN A 303 -19.48 -13.65 -2.27
CA GLN A 303 -18.79 -14.81 -1.70
C GLN A 303 -17.36 -14.40 -1.40
N TRP A 304 -17.03 -14.36 -0.11
CA TRP A 304 -15.70 -13.98 0.34
C TRP A 304 -15.12 -14.99 1.31
N THR A 305 -13.80 -15.15 1.26
CA THR A 305 -13.07 -15.76 2.36
C THR A 305 -13.17 -14.84 3.59
N PRO A 306 -13.51 -15.39 4.77
CA PRO A 306 -13.49 -14.62 6.02
C PRO A 306 -12.12 -13.97 6.25
N LEU A 307 -12.11 -12.73 6.74
CA LEU A 307 -10.86 -12.08 7.09
C LEU A 307 -10.20 -12.81 8.26
N PRO A 308 -8.90 -13.11 8.21
CA PRO A 308 -8.20 -13.82 9.29
C PRO A 308 -8.08 -12.97 10.57
N MET A 309 -8.24 -11.65 10.44
CA MET A 309 -8.17 -10.65 11.50
C MET A 309 -8.92 -9.39 11.06
N ASP A 310 -9.29 -8.57 12.02
CA ASP A 310 -9.81 -7.22 11.83
C ASP A 310 -8.87 -6.18 12.46
N TYR A 311 -9.10 -4.89 12.19
CA TYR A 311 -8.26 -3.82 12.73
C TYR A 311 -8.21 -3.80 14.27
N ALA A 312 -9.30 -4.19 14.93
CA ALA A 312 -9.35 -4.32 16.39
C ALA A 312 -8.35 -5.36 16.91
N ASP A 313 -8.10 -6.44 16.17
CA ASP A 313 -7.10 -7.45 16.53
C ASP A 313 -5.68 -6.87 16.47
N TYR A 314 -5.40 -6.08 15.42
CA TYR A 314 -4.14 -5.33 15.31
C TYR A 314 -3.98 -4.36 16.48
N THR A 315 -5.03 -3.64 16.87
CA THR A 315 -5.00 -2.73 18.02
C THR A 315 -4.64 -3.47 19.30
N LEU A 316 -5.29 -4.59 19.60
CA LEU A 316 -4.99 -5.38 20.81
C LEU A 316 -3.55 -5.92 20.78
N TRP A 317 -3.11 -6.46 19.64
CA TRP A 317 -1.73 -6.89 19.46
C TRP A 317 -0.72 -5.74 19.66
N GLN A 318 -1.01 -4.55 19.13
CA GLN A 318 -0.15 -3.38 19.28
C GLN A 318 -0.04 -2.97 20.74
N ARG A 319 -1.16 -3.00 21.48
CA ARG A 319 -1.21 -2.65 22.91
C ARG A 319 -0.41 -3.62 23.77
N ASP A 320 -0.53 -4.92 23.51
CA ASP A 320 0.22 -5.93 24.26
C ASP A 320 1.73 -5.84 23.97
N ARG A 321 2.10 -5.43 22.75
CA ARG A 321 3.50 -5.37 22.30
C ARG A 321 4.21 -4.10 22.70
N LEU A 322 3.52 -2.96 22.68
CA LEU A 322 4.07 -1.66 23.07
C LEU A 322 3.85 -1.43 24.57
N THR A 323 4.50 -2.29 25.37
CA THR A 323 4.56 -2.13 26.83
C THR A 323 5.24 -0.82 27.20
N GLU A 324 5.05 -0.35 28.44
CA GLU A 324 5.64 0.89 28.92
C GLU A 324 7.16 0.95 28.74
N ASP A 325 7.84 -0.19 28.90
CA ASP A 325 9.29 -0.29 28.72
C ASP A 325 9.72 -0.11 27.25
N VAL A 326 9.02 -0.76 26.32
CA VAL A 326 9.28 -0.62 24.88
C VAL A 326 8.98 0.81 24.42
N VAL A 327 7.86 1.38 24.87
CA VAL A 327 7.49 2.76 24.56
C VAL A 327 8.54 3.73 25.10
N ARG A 328 9.00 3.54 26.34
CA ARG A 328 10.05 4.36 26.94
C ARG A 328 11.35 4.28 26.15
N GLN A 329 11.82 3.09 25.81
CA GLN A 329 13.04 2.90 25.02
C GLN A 329 12.96 3.60 23.66
N GLN A 330 11.85 3.43 22.93
CA GLN A 330 11.65 4.10 21.63
C GLN A 330 11.55 5.62 21.79
N THR A 331 10.88 6.09 22.84
CA THR A 331 10.74 7.51 23.14
C THR A 331 12.10 8.13 23.44
N ASP A 332 12.94 7.47 24.23
CA ASP A 332 14.28 7.97 24.58
C ASP A 332 15.19 8.03 23.35
N HIS A 333 15.10 7.05 22.45
CA HIS A 333 15.77 7.11 21.15
C HIS A 333 15.36 8.35 20.36
N TRP A 334 14.07 8.60 20.19
CA TRP A 334 13.58 9.74 19.42
C TRP A 334 13.86 11.08 20.11
N ARG A 335 13.78 11.16 21.45
CA ARG A 335 14.22 12.35 22.21
C ARG A 335 15.68 12.68 21.93
N ALA A 336 16.56 11.68 21.95
CA ALA A 336 17.97 11.90 21.66
C ALA A 336 18.22 12.32 20.21
N LYS A 337 17.51 11.71 19.23
CA LYS A 337 17.67 12.03 17.81
C LYS A 337 17.10 13.38 17.39
N LEU A 338 16.02 13.81 18.04
CA LEU A 338 15.33 15.07 17.76
C LEU A 338 15.82 16.21 18.67
N ALA A 339 16.75 15.94 19.59
CA ALA A 339 17.32 16.95 20.47
C ALA A 339 18.03 18.05 19.68
N GLY A 340 17.70 19.30 19.98
CA GLY A 340 18.32 20.47 19.35
C GLY A 340 17.84 20.75 17.93
N LEU A 341 16.77 20.10 17.45
CA LEU A 341 16.12 20.52 16.21
C LEU A 341 15.55 21.94 16.37
N PRO A 342 15.61 22.77 15.31
CA PRO A 342 14.95 24.06 15.33
C PRO A 342 13.43 23.87 15.44
N ASP A 343 12.75 24.79 16.11
CA ASP A 343 11.29 24.79 16.23
C ASP A 343 10.59 24.85 14.87
N ARG A 344 11.28 25.41 13.86
CA ARG A 344 10.77 25.58 12.50
C ARG A 344 11.88 25.51 11.46
N ILE A 345 11.57 24.94 10.30
CA ILE A 345 12.37 25.07 9.09
C ILE A 345 11.95 26.35 8.37
N ASP A 346 12.89 27.26 8.11
CA ASP A 346 12.60 28.49 7.37
C ASP A 346 12.49 28.22 5.87
N LEU A 347 11.26 28.20 5.36
CA LEU A 347 10.94 28.11 3.95
C LEU A 347 10.71 29.51 3.36
N PRO A 348 11.00 29.73 2.06
CA PRO A 348 10.69 31.00 1.40
C PRO A 348 9.18 31.13 1.21
N VAL A 349 8.50 31.72 2.20
CA VAL A 349 7.05 31.95 2.19
C VAL A 349 6.71 33.35 1.69
N ASP A 350 5.66 33.46 0.88
CA ASP A 350 5.19 34.75 0.35
C ASP A 350 4.52 35.63 1.43
N ARG A 351 4.03 34.99 2.51
CA ARG A 351 3.26 35.62 3.59
C ARG A 351 3.68 35.06 4.94
N PRO A 352 3.59 35.85 6.03
CA PRO A 352 3.85 35.34 7.37
C PRO A 352 2.84 34.25 7.75
N TYR A 353 3.28 33.29 8.57
CA TYR A 353 2.40 32.26 9.11
C TYR A 353 1.30 32.87 9.99
N PRO A 354 0.03 32.46 9.81
CA PRO A 354 -1.05 32.93 10.67
C PRO A 354 -0.88 32.41 12.11
N PRO A 355 -1.44 33.11 13.12
CA PRO A 355 -1.39 32.68 14.52
C PRO A 355 -2.17 31.38 14.78
N THR A 356 -3.09 31.02 13.89
CA THR A 356 -3.85 29.77 13.91
C THR A 356 -3.64 29.07 12.58
N ALA A 357 -3.22 27.81 12.61
CA ALA A 357 -3.03 27.01 11.40
C ALA A 357 -4.36 26.89 10.64
N THR A 358 -4.32 27.11 9.33
CA THR A 358 -5.44 26.83 8.44
C THR A 358 -5.20 25.52 7.72
N THR A 359 -6.28 24.88 7.29
CA THR A 359 -6.24 23.66 6.47
C THR A 359 -6.45 23.97 4.99
N ASP A 360 -6.44 25.26 4.63
CA ASP A 360 -6.49 25.72 3.26
C ASP A 360 -5.18 25.41 2.56
N GLY A 361 -5.28 24.73 1.43
CA GLY A 361 -4.15 24.35 0.60
C GLY A 361 -4.56 24.23 -0.85
N ASP A 362 -3.55 24.30 -1.71
CA ASP A 362 -3.67 24.05 -3.14
C ASP A 362 -2.59 23.03 -3.57
N ALA A 363 -2.77 22.42 -4.73
CA ALA A 363 -1.86 21.41 -5.24
C ALA A 363 -1.30 21.83 -6.61
N VAL A 364 0.01 21.96 -6.70
CA VAL A 364 0.71 22.17 -7.98
C VAL A 364 1.18 20.82 -8.51
N ARG A 365 0.64 20.41 -9.67
CA ARG A 365 1.02 19.15 -10.30
C ARG A 365 2.32 19.32 -11.10
N LEU A 366 3.38 18.65 -10.68
CA LEU A 366 4.58 18.45 -11.47
C LEU A 366 4.52 17.09 -12.19
N VAL A 367 4.88 17.05 -13.46
CA VAL A 367 4.96 15.80 -14.24
C VAL A 367 6.42 15.56 -14.60
N LEU A 368 6.97 14.43 -14.15
CA LEU A 368 8.26 13.93 -14.61
C LEU A 368 8.01 13.05 -15.83
N ASP A 369 8.67 13.35 -16.94
CA ASP A 369 8.53 12.53 -18.13
C ASP A 369 9.13 11.12 -17.91
N ALA A 370 8.76 10.19 -18.79
CA ALA A 370 9.18 8.80 -18.67
C ALA A 370 10.70 8.63 -18.77
N SER A 371 11.42 9.53 -19.45
CA SER A 371 12.88 9.47 -19.54
C SER A 371 13.52 9.85 -18.23
N LEU A 372 13.15 11.02 -17.68
CA LEU A 372 13.65 11.49 -16.40
C LEU A 372 13.31 10.51 -15.27
N HIS A 373 12.11 9.92 -15.27
CA HIS A 373 11.75 8.87 -14.32
C HIS A 373 12.69 7.65 -14.42
N ARG A 374 13.00 7.17 -15.63
CA ARG A 374 13.96 6.06 -15.81
C ARG A 374 15.35 6.42 -15.30
N ASP A 375 15.77 7.66 -15.50
CA ASP A 375 17.08 8.15 -15.06
C ASP A 375 17.16 8.22 -13.53
N LEU A 376 16.10 8.67 -12.86
CA LEU A 376 15.99 8.68 -11.41
C LEU A 376 15.97 7.26 -10.80
N VAL A 377 15.20 6.34 -11.39
CA VAL A 377 15.19 4.93 -10.95
C VAL A 377 16.58 4.31 -11.09
N ARG A 378 17.28 4.60 -12.19
CA ARG A 378 18.65 4.15 -12.41
C ARG A 378 19.60 4.72 -11.35
N LEU A 379 19.53 6.02 -11.05
CA LEU A 379 20.37 6.63 -10.02
C LEU A 379 20.11 6.03 -8.64
N GLY A 380 18.85 5.73 -8.29
CA GLY A 380 18.50 5.13 -7.01
C GLY A 380 18.89 3.66 -6.84
N ASN A 381 19.24 2.98 -7.94
CA ASN A 381 19.71 1.59 -7.94
C ASN A 381 21.24 1.47 -7.99
N GLN A 382 21.97 2.59 -8.07
CA GLN A 382 23.42 2.66 -7.88
C GLN A 382 23.74 2.77 -6.40
#